data_AF-A0A5J4VPS0-F1
#
_entry.id   AF-A0A5J4VPS0-F1
#
_cell.length_a   1.000
_cell.length_b   1.000
_cell.length_c   1.000
_cell.angle_alpha   90.00
_cell.angle_beta   90.00
_cell.angle_gamma   90.00
#
_symmetry.space_group_name_H-M   'P 1'
#
loop_
_entity.id
_entity.type
_entity.pdbx_description
1 polymer ?
#
loop_
_entity_poly.entity_id
_entity_poly.type
_entity_poly.pdbx_seq_one_letter_code
_entity_poly.pdbx_strand_id
1 'polypeptide(L)'
;MDQIGQAVHAFPGIGNIKLIGESVREYLSPLFIAAENYIDNDRHKIRSANFFLRATSGIRMMDFTKGQLLMQDALEYLQEQCSKRKKFRVKNEWVGTIDGREEGLFGWISANYILGSLTENVTINKQQINNYQSSPEDNVDSYGFIDFGGGSLQIAFELPYSFIHQSAMITPADIVHVEVETMQQKLESLEKSYGKEDDQIERDKQMKYVYVRSFEGWGRERMFDVLQEEMVYEIVNKIRNDDDAFDGGLARIEDNKIVAVVDHPCIPVGVDNVIFHLEGLTYHTFLRQ
;
A
#
# COMPACT_ATOMS: atom_id res chain seq x y z
N MET A 1 3.08 22.51 16.02
CA MET A 1 2.82 21.25 15.30
C MET A 1 1.36 20.94 15.52
N ASP A 2 0.54 21.17 14.50
CA ASP A 2 -0.86 20.75 14.54
C ASP A 2 -0.89 19.23 14.76
N GLN A 3 -1.67 18.78 15.72
CA GLN A 3 -1.89 17.36 15.95
C GLN A 3 -2.51 16.78 14.67
N ILE A 4 -1.75 15.93 13.96
CA ILE A 4 -2.31 15.06 12.93
C ILE A 4 -3.46 14.31 13.62
N GLY A 5 -4.68 14.49 13.13
CA GLY A 5 -5.87 13.90 13.74
C GLY A 5 -5.68 12.40 14.00
N GLN A 6 -6.19 11.91 15.12
CA GLN A 6 -6.10 10.49 15.46
C GLN A 6 -6.75 9.65 14.35
N ALA A 7 -5.99 8.74 13.75
CA ALA A 7 -6.50 7.85 12.72
C ALA A 7 -7.56 6.91 13.32
N VAL A 8 -8.72 6.82 12.68
CA VAL A 8 -9.76 5.83 13.02
C VAL A 8 -9.62 4.66 12.05
N HIS A 9 -9.56 3.44 12.60
CA HIS A 9 -9.36 2.23 11.83
C HIS A 9 -10.58 1.30 11.96
N ALA A 10 -11.01 0.72 10.85
CA ALA A 10 -12.00 -0.34 10.81
C ALA A 10 -11.31 -1.68 10.48
N PHE A 11 -11.65 -2.75 11.19
CA PHE A 11 -11.08 -4.08 11.00
C PHE A 11 -12.19 -5.14 10.97
N PRO A 12 -12.10 -6.18 10.12
CA PRO A 12 -11.06 -6.45 9.12
C PRO A 12 -11.12 -5.49 7.92
N GLY A 13 -10.06 -5.39 7.12
CA GLY A 13 -10.03 -4.49 5.96
C GLY A 13 -11.17 -4.75 4.97
N ILE A 14 -11.58 -3.73 4.21
CA ILE A 14 -12.80 -3.72 3.37
C ILE A 14 -12.94 -4.94 2.43
N GLY A 15 -11.84 -5.53 1.95
CA GLY A 15 -11.87 -6.75 1.14
C GLY A 15 -12.37 -8.01 1.85
N ASN A 16 -12.54 -7.98 3.18
CA ASN A 16 -13.09 -9.08 3.97
C ASN A 16 -14.60 -9.00 4.17
N ILE A 17 -15.27 -8.00 3.59
CA ILE A 17 -16.72 -7.87 3.67
C ILE A 17 -17.37 -8.99 2.85
N LYS A 18 -18.14 -9.84 3.54
CA LYS A 18 -18.75 -11.04 2.95
C LYS A 18 -19.95 -10.74 2.05
N LEU A 19 -20.70 -9.67 2.35
CA LEU A 19 -21.93 -9.29 1.66
C LEU A 19 -21.85 -7.84 1.21
N ILE A 20 -22.12 -7.58 -0.07
CA ILE A 20 -22.19 -6.22 -0.61
C ILE A 20 -23.54 -5.58 -0.22
N GLY A 21 -23.60 -4.25 -0.12
CA GLY A 21 -24.79 -3.49 0.28
C GLY A 21 -24.68 -2.98 1.70
N GLU A 22 -25.59 -3.38 2.58
CA GLU A 22 -25.66 -2.87 3.96
C GLU A 22 -24.34 -3.02 4.73
N SER A 23 -23.59 -4.10 4.51
CA SER A 23 -22.32 -4.32 5.21
C SER A 23 -21.21 -3.33 4.81
N VAL A 24 -21.19 -2.81 3.57
CA VAL A 24 -20.24 -1.76 3.17
C VAL A 24 -20.59 -0.45 3.87
N ARG A 25 -21.88 -0.15 4.00
CA ARG A 25 -22.38 1.03 4.70
C ARG A 25 -22.04 0.99 6.18
N GLU A 26 -22.28 -0.15 6.82
CA GLU A 26 -21.90 -0.39 8.23
C GLU A 26 -20.40 -0.24 8.44
N TYR A 27 -19.59 -0.74 7.50
CA TYR A 27 -18.14 -0.64 7.56
C TYR A 27 -17.62 0.80 7.40
N LEU A 28 -18.14 1.56 6.44
CA LEU A 28 -17.66 2.92 6.15
C LEU A 28 -18.25 4.00 7.07
N SER A 29 -19.41 3.75 7.67
CA SER A 29 -20.10 4.69 8.57
C SER A 29 -19.24 5.24 9.71
N PRO A 30 -18.58 4.42 10.54
CA PRO A 30 -17.73 4.94 11.62
C PRO A 30 -16.58 5.80 11.10
N LEU A 31 -16.01 5.48 9.93
CA LEU A 31 -14.93 6.25 9.32
C LEU A 31 -15.41 7.61 8.80
N PHE A 32 -16.58 7.63 8.14
CA PHE A 32 -17.19 8.86 7.66
C PHE A 32 -17.56 9.80 8.82
N ILE A 33 -18.20 9.27 9.87
CA ILE A 33 -18.58 10.04 11.06
C ILE A 33 -17.35 10.61 11.77
N ALA A 34 -16.26 9.84 11.87
CA ALA A 34 -15.02 10.32 12.45
C ALA A 34 -14.43 11.50 11.65
N ALA A 35 -14.39 11.38 10.31
CA ALA A 35 -13.94 12.46 9.44
C ALA A 35 -14.84 13.70 9.57
N GLU A 36 -16.16 13.51 9.63
CA GLU A 36 -17.14 14.57 9.83
C GLU A 36 -16.88 15.32 11.14
N ASN A 37 -16.79 14.61 12.25
CA ASN A 37 -16.51 15.20 13.56
C ASN A 37 -15.18 15.98 13.62
N TYR A 38 -14.18 15.57 12.84
CA TYR A 38 -12.88 16.25 12.80
C TYR A 38 -12.91 17.60 12.07
N ILE A 39 -13.67 17.71 10.99
CA ILE A 39 -13.81 18.96 10.24
C ILE A 39 -14.95 19.83 10.77
N ASP A 40 -15.80 19.26 11.62
CA ASP A 40 -16.91 19.98 12.23
C ASP A 40 -16.44 21.19 13.01
N ASN A 41 -17.20 22.28 12.85
CA ASN A 41 -16.93 23.60 13.41
C ASN A 41 -15.82 24.41 12.71
N ASP A 42 -15.20 23.88 11.64
CA ASP A 42 -14.25 24.63 10.81
C ASP A 42 -14.77 24.83 9.38
N ARG A 43 -15.28 26.04 9.11
CA ARG A 43 -15.82 26.41 7.79
C ARG A 43 -14.78 26.40 6.68
N HIS A 44 -13.50 26.62 7.00
CA HIS A 44 -12.44 26.56 6.00
C HIS A 44 -12.18 25.10 5.62
N LYS A 45 -12.06 24.19 6.60
CA LYS A 45 -11.93 22.75 6.34
C LYS A 45 -13.09 22.22 5.52
N ILE A 46 -14.33 22.55 5.88
CA ILE A 46 -15.53 22.12 5.16
C ILE A 46 -15.50 22.52 3.68
N ARG A 47 -15.08 23.75 3.35
CA ARG A 47 -15.07 24.23 1.95
C ARG A 47 -14.05 23.51 1.07
N SER A 48 -12.98 23.00 1.64
CA SER A 48 -11.89 22.34 0.91
C SER A 48 -11.84 20.82 1.10
N ALA A 49 -12.72 20.23 1.91
CA ALA A 49 -12.66 18.80 2.25
C ALA A 49 -13.12 17.93 1.08
N ASN A 50 -12.19 17.11 0.58
CA ASN A 50 -12.44 16.11 -0.46
C ASN A 50 -12.27 14.72 0.15
N PHE A 51 -13.17 13.79 -0.19
CA PHE A 51 -13.14 12.41 0.26
C PHE A 51 -12.52 11.53 -0.82
N PHE A 52 -11.47 10.81 -0.47
CA PHE A 52 -10.81 9.81 -1.32
C PHE A 52 -10.91 8.45 -0.65
N LEU A 53 -11.22 7.41 -1.43
CA LEU A 53 -11.19 6.02 -0.97
C LEU A 53 -10.36 5.21 -1.97
N ARG A 54 -9.16 4.80 -1.55
CA ARG A 54 -8.22 4.03 -2.37
C ARG A 54 -8.00 2.65 -1.75
N ALA A 55 -8.63 1.64 -2.34
CA ALA A 55 -8.42 0.26 -1.94
C ALA A 55 -7.12 -0.28 -2.54
N THR A 56 -6.37 -1.09 -1.78
CA THR A 56 -5.05 -1.61 -2.16
C THR A 56 -5.13 -3.10 -2.55
N SER A 57 -4.05 -3.87 -2.36
CA SER A 57 -3.92 -5.28 -2.74
C SER A 57 -5.08 -6.17 -2.28
N GLY A 58 -5.68 -5.89 -1.12
CA GLY A 58 -6.81 -6.66 -0.59
C GLY A 58 -8.02 -6.71 -1.53
N ILE A 59 -8.29 -5.66 -2.32
CA ILE A 59 -9.34 -5.70 -3.35
C ILE A 59 -8.80 -6.20 -4.70
N ARG A 60 -7.55 -5.87 -5.06
CA ARG A 60 -6.91 -6.34 -6.32
C ARG A 60 -6.86 -7.85 -6.43
N MET A 61 -6.69 -8.55 -5.30
CA MET A 61 -6.57 -10.00 -5.23
C MET A 61 -7.93 -10.74 -5.17
N MET A 62 -9.04 -10.02 -5.04
CA MET A 62 -10.37 -10.63 -5.07
C MET A 62 -10.82 -10.93 -6.50
N ASP A 63 -11.94 -11.67 -6.62
CA ASP A 63 -12.66 -11.76 -7.88
C ASP A 63 -12.99 -10.35 -8.40
N PHE A 64 -12.65 -10.12 -9.67
CA PHE A 64 -12.77 -8.81 -10.30
C PHE A 64 -14.18 -8.22 -10.20
N THR A 65 -15.21 -9.04 -10.41
CA THR A 65 -16.61 -8.59 -10.37
C THR A 65 -17.00 -8.20 -8.94
N LYS A 66 -16.61 -9.01 -7.96
CA LYS A 66 -16.86 -8.71 -6.54
C LYS A 66 -16.17 -7.42 -6.11
N GLY A 67 -14.90 -7.24 -6.46
CA GLY A 67 -14.12 -6.04 -6.14
C GLY A 67 -14.75 -4.78 -6.75
N GLN A 68 -15.18 -4.84 -8.02
CA GLN A 68 -15.86 -3.73 -8.67
C GLN A 68 -17.19 -3.38 -8.01
N LEU A 69 -18.02 -4.37 -7.71
CA LEU A 69 -19.32 -4.14 -7.05
C LEU A 69 -19.14 -3.55 -5.64
N LEU A 70 -18.14 -4.01 -4.89
CA LEU A 70 -17.82 -3.47 -3.57
C LEU A 70 -17.38 -2.00 -3.65
N MET A 71 -16.51 -1.65 -4.60
CA MET A 71 -16.07 -0.27 -4.78
C MET A 71 -17.20 0.64 -5.29
N GLN A 72 -18.09 0.12 -6.12
CA GLN A 72 -19.28 0.84 -6.58
C GLN A 72 -20.24 1.15 -5.42
N ASP A 73 -20.52 0.16 -4.56
CA ASP A 73 -21.37 0.36 -3.37
C ASP A 73 -20.74 1.33 -2.37
N ALA A 74 -19.41 1.27 -2.20
CA ALA A 74 -18.67 2.25 -1.41
C ALA A 74 -18.79 3.68 -1.98
N LEU A 75 -18.69 3.84 -3.30
CA LEU A 75 -18.88 5.12 -3.98
C LEU A 75 -20.30 5.66 -3.76
N GLU A 76 -21.32 4.83 -3.97
CA GLU A 76 -22.72 5.20 -3.79
C GLU A 76 -23.00 5.66 -2.36
N TYR A 77 -22.50 4.92 -1.37
CA TYR A 77 -22.57 5.32 0.03
C TYR A 77 -21.92 6.70 0.26
N LEU A 78 -20.68 6.90 -0.20
CA LEU A 78 -19.96 8.17 -0.01
C LEU A 78 -20.65 9.33 -0.71
N GLN A 79 -21.16 9.14 -1.94
CA GLN A 79 -21.93 10.16 -2.67
C GLN A 79 -23.20 10.55 -1.92
N GLU A 80 -23.93 9.57 -1.40
CA GLU A 80 -25.13 9.79 -0.60
C GLU A 80 -24.81 10.60 0.66
N GLN A 81 -23.79 10.21 1.43
CA GLN A 81 -23.41 10.94 2.65
C GLN A 81 -22.87 12.34 2.36
N CYS A 82 -22.01 12.50 1.36
CA CYS A 82 -21.49 13.81 0.97
C CYS A 82 -22.61 14.76 0.52
N SER A 83 -23.59 14.26 -0.24
CA SER A 83 -24.76 15.03 -0.68
C SER A 83 -25.67 15.43 0.50
N LYS A 84 -25.93 14.49 1.42
CA LYS A 84 -26.77 14.73 2.61
C LYS A 84 -26.13 15.73 3.58
N ARG A 85 -24.84 15.57 3.88
CA ARG A 85 -24.14 16.39 4.87
C ARG A 85 -23.64 17.71 4.31
N LYS A 86 -23.32 17.78 3.01
CA LYS A 86 -22.72 18.95 2.34
C LYS A 86 -21.41 19.45 2.98
N LYS A 87 -20.67 18.54 3.61
CA LYS A 87 -19.39 18.83 4.29
C LYS A 87 -18.16 18.37 3.52
N PHE A 88 -18.35 17.42 2.62
CA PHE A 88 -17.30 16.83 1.80
C PHE A 88 -17.70 16.84 0.33
N ARG A 89 -16.70 16.86 -0.54
CA ARG A 89 -16.87 16.55 -1.97
C ARG A 89 -16.34 15.15 -2.22
N VAL A 90 -17.02 14.40 -3.08
CA VAL A 90 -16.54 13.12 -3.58
C VAL A 90 -16.79 13.06 -5.08
N LYS A 91 -15.89 12.40 -5.80
CA LYS A 91 -16.04 12.14 -7.24
C LYS A 91 -15.79 10.67 -7.53
N ASN A 92 -16.30 10.21 -8.67
CA ASN A 92 -16.12 8.84 -9.12
C ASN A 92 -14.62 8.47 -9.17
N GLU A 93 -13.80 9.33 -9.77
CA GLU A 93 -12.36 9.08 -9.92
C GLU A 93 -11.59 9.07 -8.59
N TRP A 94 -12.19 9.48 -7.47
CA TRP A 94 -11.57 9.49 -6.13
C TRP A 94 -11.85 8.24 -5.33
N VAL A 95 -12.76 7.39 -5.80
CA VAL A 95 -13.12 6.12 -5.17
C VAL A 95 -12.77 5.00 -6.12
N GLY A 96 -11.88 4.11 -5.69
CA GLY A 96 -11.47 2.99 -6.53
C GLY A 96 -10.27 2.26 -5.96
N THR A 97 -9.77 1.30 -6.72
CA THR A 97 -8.55 0.57 -6.39
C THR A 97 -7.35 1.35 -6.91
N ILE A 98 -6.31 1.48 -6.10
CA ILE A 98 -5.04 2.09 -6.52
C ILE A 98 -4.13 1.00 -7.12
N ASP A 99 -3.34 1.31 -8.14
CA ASP A 99 -2.30 0.40 -8.62
C ASP A 99 -1.16 0.27 -7.60
N GLY A 100 -0.48 -0.88 -7.58
CA GLY A 100 0.60 -1.10 -6.62
C GLY A 100 1.79 -0.15 -6.83
N ARG A 101 2.06 0.28 -8.06
CA ARG A 101 3.09 1.30 -8.32
C ARG A 101 2.62 2.68 -7.91
N GLU A 102 1.36 3.04 -8.13
CA GLU A 102 0.81 4.30 -7.63
C GLU A 102 0.87 4.38 -6.10
N GLU A 103 0.57 3.27 -5.41
CA GLU A 103 0.69 3.12 -3.96
C GLU A 103 2.13 3.36 -3.49
N GLY A 104 3.12 2.72 -4.13
CA GLY A 104 4.54 2.92 -3.83
C GLY A 104 5.01 4.36 -4.11
N LEU A 105 4.55 4.96 -5.21
CA LEU A 105 4.88 6.34 -5.57
C LEU A 105 4.31 7.35 -4.57
N PHE A 106 3.02 7.24 -4.22
CA PHE A 106 2.42 8.13 -3.21
C PHE A 106 3.06 7.94 -1.84
N GLY A 107 3.46 6.72 -1.49
CA GLY A 107 4.23 6.45 -0.29
C GLY A 107 5.57 7.18 -0.28
N TRP A 108 6.34 7.08 -1.37
CA TRP A 108 7.60 7.82 -1.53
C TRP A 108 7.40 9.33 -1.51
N ILE A 109 6.39 9.86 -2.19
CA ILE A 109 6.05 11.30 -2.15
C ILE A 109 5.72 11.73 -0.72
N SER A 110 4.88 10.97 -0.02
CA SER A 110 4.45 11.29 1.35
C SER A 110 5.64 11.30 2.32
N ALA A 111 6.48 10.26 2.27
CA ALA A 111 7.66 10.14 3.12
C ALA A 111 8.62 11.31 2.88
N ASN A 112 8.92 11.62 1.63
CA ASN A 112 9.86 12.68 1.28
C ASN A 112 9.30 14.08 1.48
N TYR A 113 7.98 14.26 1.40
CA TYR A 113 7.32 15.51 1.81
C TYR A 113 7.44 15.73 3.32
N ILE A 114 7.13 14.70 4.12
CA ILE A 114 7.22 14.77 5.59
C ILE A 114 8.66 15.00 6.05
N LEU A 115 9.63 14.33 5.41
CA LEU A 115 11.06 14.45 5.70
C LEU A 115 11.69 15.70 5.09
N GLY A 116 10.93 16.46 4.30
CA GLY A 116 11.36 17.72 3.71
C GLY A 116 12.38 17.59 2.58
N SER A 117 12.55 16.43 1.97
CA SER A 117 13.39 16.25 0.77
C SER A 117 12.68 16.62 -0.54
N LEU A 118 11.34 16.77 -0.52
CA LEU A 118 10.57 17.34 -1.63
C LEU A 118 10.25 18.84 -1.46
N THR A 119 10.73 19.49 -0.40
CA THR A 119 10.50 20.91 -0.13
C THR A 119 11.77 21.57 0.37
N GLU A 120 12.11 22.80 -0.05
CA GLU A 120 13.35 23.49 0.34
C GLU A 120 13.55 23.74 1.86
N ASN A 121 12.55 23.47 2.71
CA ASN A 121 12.54 23.92 4.11
C ASN A 121 13.37 23.08 5.10
N VAL A 122 14.10 22.05 4.67
CA VAL A 122 14.95 21.29 5.59
C VAL A 122 16.39 21.21 5.07
N THR A 123 17.19 22.21 5.46
CA THR A 123 18.64 22.08 5.54
C THR A 123 18.98 21.08 6.64
N ILE A 124 18.80 19.78 6.40
CA ILE A 124 19.57 18.80 7.14
C ILE A 124 21.00 19.00 6.66
N ASN A 125 21.92 19.32 7.57
CA ASN A 125 23.35 19.27 7.31
C ASN A 125 23.71 17.83 6.85
N LYS A 126 23.52 17.53 5.58
CA LYS A 126 24.07 16.38 4.87
C LYS A 126 25.55 16.69 4.64
N GLN A 127 26.30 16.80 5.72
CA GLN A 127 27.74 16.82 5.61
C GLN A 127 28.17 15.46 5.07
N GLN A 128 28.68 15.51 3.84
CA GLN A 128 29.59 14.55 3.20
C GLN A 128 29.02 13.20 2.76
N ILE A 129 28.36 13.21 1.60
CA ILE A 129 28.55 12.14 0.61
C ILE A 129 28.83 12.75 -0.78
N ASN A 130 29.54 13.88 -0.88
CA ASN A 130 29.81 14.51 -2.17
C ASN A 130 31.32 14.63 -2.41
N ASN A 131 31.95 13.52 -2.81
CA ASN A 131 33.24 13.53 -3.53
C ASN A 131 33.09 13.11 -5.00
N TYR A 132 31.86 13.10 -5.53
CA TYR A 132 31.62 12.91 -6.96
C TYR A 132 31.17 14.23 -7.58
N GLN A 133 31.91 14.69 -8.60
CA GLN A 133 31.44 15.74 -9.51
C GLN A 133 30.35 15.14 -10.40
N SER A 134 29.13 15.06 -9.89
CA SER A 134 27.96 14.59 -10.62
C SER A 134 27.14 15.81 -11.10
N SER A 135 26.42 15.65 -12.21
CA SER A 135 25.56 16.71 -12.74
C SER A 135 24.46 17.07 -11.71
N PRO A 136 23.82 18.26 -11.78
CA PRO A 136 22.67 18.57 -10.93
C PRO A 136 21.54 17.54 -11.03
N GLU A 137 21.43 16.84 -12.16
CA GLU A 137 20.46 15.78 -12.46
C GLU A 137 20.81 14.42 -11.82
N ASP A 138 22.04 14.27 -11.31
CA ASP A 138 22.52 13.07 -10.61
C ASP A 138 22.50 13.22 -9.09
N ASN A 139 22.08 14.37 -8.57
CA ASN A 139 22.00 14.61 -7.13
C ASN A 139 20.75 13.95 -6.54
N VAL A 140 20.90 12.71 -6.09
CA VAL A 140 19.85 11.99 -5.35
C VAL A 140 19.85 12.45 -3.90
N ASP A 141 18.81 13.18 -3.51
CA ASP A 141 18.66 13.72 -2.16
C ASP A 141 17.35 13.33 -1.45
N SER A 142 16.56 12.46 -2.07
CA SER A 142 15.41 11.81 -1.45
C SER A 142 15.77 10.55 -0.67
N TYR A 143 14.84 10.11 0.16
CA TYR A 143 14.85 8.84 0.87
C TYR A 143 14.13 7.77 0.04
N GLY A 144 14.63 6.54 0.12
CA GLY A 144 13.90 5.37 -0.37
C GLY A 144 12.68 5.06 0.50
N PHE A 145 11.70 4.42 -0.11
CA PHE A 145 10.45 4.00 0.50
C PHE A 145 10.27 2.49 0.30
N ILE A 146 9.93 1.79 1.37
CA ILE A 146 9.55 0.38 1.34
C ILE A 146 8.29 0.25 2.19
N ASP A 147 7.21 -0.26 1.61
CA ASP A 147 5.97 -0.57 2.33
C ASP A 147 5.67 -2.05 2.25
N PHE A 148 5.61 -2.67 3.43
CA PHE A 148 5.29 -4.07 3.58
C PHE A 148 3.82 -4.20 4.02
N GLY A 149 2.96 -3.99 3.02
CA GLY A 149 1.52 -4.09 3.13
C GLY A 149 1.04 -5.53 3.30
N GLY A 150 -0.27 -5.70 3.20
CA GLY A 150 -0.86 -7.00 3.54
C GLY A 150 -0.84 -8.05 2.45
N GLY A 151 -1.23 -7.66 1.24
CA GLY A 151 -1.16 -8.49 0.04
C GLY A 151 0.01 -8.16 -0.88
N SER A 152 0.77 -7.09 -0.63
CA SER A 152 1.82 -6.61 -1.53
C SER A 152 2.99 -5.96 -0.79
N LEU A 153 4.14 -5.92 -1.48
CA LEU A 153 5.33 -5.15 -1.10
C LEU A 153 5.59 -4.07 -2.15
N GLN A 154 5.81 -2.83 -1.72
CA GLN A 154 6.17 -1.71 -2.59
C GLN A 154 7.59 -1.24 -2.30
N ILE A 155 8.32 -0.91 -3.35
CA ILE A 155 9.65 -0.29 -3.28
C ILE A 155 9.65 0.92 -4.20
N ALA A 156 10.09 2.07 -3.68
CA ALA A 156 10.25 3.29 -4.47
C ALA A 156 11.48 4.09 -4.04
N PHE A 157 12.31 4.54 -4.99
CA PHE A 157 13.47 5.38 -4.70
C PHE A 157 13.94 6.15 -5.93
N GLU A 158 14.58 7.29 -5.71
CA GLU A 158 15.15 8.11 -6.77
C GLU A 158 16.45 7.51 -7.33
N LEU A 159 16.60 7.57 -8.64
CA LEU A 159 17.78 7.16 -9.39
C LEU A 159 18.53 8.40 -9.90
N PRO A 160 19.87 8.39 -9.89
CA PRO A 160 20.64 9.39 -10.64
C PRO A 160 20.35 9.23 -12.14
N TYR A 161 20.26 10.34 -12.88
CA TYR A 161 19.99 10.31 -14.31
C TYR A 161 20.95 9.40 -15.08
N SER A 162 22.24 9.43 -14.72
CA SER A 162 23.28 8.60 -15.33
C SER A 162 23.00 7.10 -15.27
N PHE A 163 22.24 6.62 -14.27
CA PHE A 163 21.95 5.20 -14.06
C PHE A 163 20.77 4.67 -14.88
N ILE A 164 19.89 5.55 -15.36
CA ILE A 164 18.64 5.19 -16.06
C ILE A 164 18.92 4.35 -17.31
N HIS A 165 20.02 4.63 -18.01
CA HIS A 165 20.36 3.98 -19.28
C HIS A 165 21.42 2.87 -19.15
N GLN A 166 21.90 2.58 -17.93
CA GLN A 166 23.02 1.65 -17.72
C GLN A 166 22.59 0.25 -17.24
N SER A 167 21.39 0.11 -16.67
CA SER A 167 20.94 -1.17 -16.10
C SER A 167 19.98 -1.90 -17.03
N ALA A 168 20.35 -3.10 -17.47
CA ALA A 168 19.46 -4.00 -18.20
C ALA A 168 18.28 -4.52 -17.34
N MET A 169 18.35 -4.38 -16.01
CA MET A 169 17.31 -4.84 -15.09
C MET A 169 16.25 -3.76 -14.75
N ILE A 170 16.50 -2.51 -15.13
CA ILE A 170 15.53 -1.42 -14.95
C ILE A 170 14.82 -1.23 -16.28
N THR A 171 13.52 -1.51 -16.31
CA THR A 171 12.73 -1.23 -17.51
C THR A 171 12.27 0.23 -17.47
N PRO A 172 12.12 0.91 -18.63
CA PRO A 172 11.54 2.26 -18.66
C PRO A 172 10.14 2.35 -18.03
N ALA A 173 9.41 1.23 -17.97
CA ALA A 173 8.09 1.16 -17.34
C ALA A 173 8.13 1.21 -15.79
N ASP A 174 9.28 0.96 -15.18
CA ASP A 174 9.48 1.03 -13.72
C ASP A 174 9.92 2.42 -13.27
N ILE A 175 10.18 3.36 -14.20
CA ILE A 175 10.65 4.70 -13.89
C ILE A 175 9.51 5.69 -14.06
N VAL A 176 9.20 6.41 -12.98
CA VAL A 176 8.26 7.53 -12.98
C VAL A 176 9.04 8.83 -12.93
N HIS A 177 8.65 9.75 -13.80
CA HIS A 177 9.19 11.11 -13.81
C HIS A 177 8.33 11.97 -12.89
N VAL A 178 8.93 12.47 -11.82
CA VAL A 178 8.26 13.32 -10.83
C VAL A 178 8.80 14.72 -10.98
N GLU A 179 7.93 15.63 -11.38
CA GLU A 179 8.22 17.05 -11.42
C GLU A 179 8.10 17.62 -10.01
N VAL A 180 9.17 18.26 -9.53
CA VAL A 180 9.20 18.95 -8.25
C VAL A 180 9.35 20.45 -8.53
N GLU A 181 8.31 21.20 -8.17
CA GLU A 181 8.32 22.66 -8.19
C GLU A 181 8.68 23.17 -6.80
N THR A 182 9.73 23.97 -6.69
CA THR A 182 10.10 24.58 -5.40
C THR A 182 9.25 25.81 -5.09
N MET A 183 9.18 26.19 -3.80
CA MET A 183 8.41 27.37 -3.40
C MET A 183 9.06 28.66 -3.92
N GLN A 184 10.39 28.73 -4.00
CA GLN A 184 11.08 29.84 -4.67
C GLN A 184 10.77 29.86 -6.17
N GLN A 185 10.83 28.72 -6.85
CA GLN A 185 10.48 28.62 -8.27
C GLN A 185 9.04 29.01 -8.55
N LYS A 186 8.11 28.62 -7.66
CA LYS A 186 6.70 29.01 -7.74
C LYS A 186 6.49 30.50 -7.49
N LEU A 187 7.22 31.10 -6.55
CA LEU A 187 7.16 32.54 -6.30
C LEU A 187 7.73 33.32 -7.49
N GLU A 188 8.87 32.89 -8.02
CA GLU A 188 9.48 33.46 -9.21
C GLU A 188 8.62 33.26 -10.46
N SER A 189 7.97 32.10 -10.64
CA SER A 189 7.08 31.85 -11.77
C SER A 189 5.82 32.72 -11.68
N LEU A 190 5.28 32.94 -10.48
CA LEU A 190 4.19 33.87 -10.23
C LEU A 190 4.61 35.34 -10.46
N GLU A 191 5.83 35.71 -10.08
CA GLU A 191 6.40 37.05 -10.34
C GLU A 191 6.72 37.26 -11.84
N LYS A 192 7.25 36.24 -12.53
CA LYS A 192 7.58 36.25 -13.97
C LYS A 192 6.33 36.15 -14.86
N SER A 193 5.25 35.50 -14.40
CA SER A 193 3.94 35.40 -15.08
C SER A 193 3.32 36.77 -15.37
N TYR A 194 3.73 37.82 -14.66
CA TYR A 194 3.35 39.20 -14.96
C TYR A 194 4.10 39.84 -16.14
N GLY A 195 5.01 39.14 -16.86
CA GLY A 195 5.82 39.80 -17.88
C GLY A 195 6.52 39.01 -19.02
N LYS A 196 6.46 37.68 -19.14
CA LYS A 196 7.08 36.95 -20.31
C LYS A 196 6.37 35.65 -20.72
N GLU A 197 6.60 35.24 -21.98
CA GLU A 197 6.07 34.04 -22.68
C GLU A 197 6.43 32.70 -22.01
N ASP A 198 5.50 31.73 -22.12
CA ASP A 198 5.42 30.45 -21.39
C ASP A 198 6.68 29.54 -21.49
N ASP A 199 7.47 29.62 -22.57
CA ASP A 199 8.58 28.69 -22.88
C ASP A 199 9.83 28.81 -21.97
N GLN A 200 9.88 29.82 -21.08
CA GLN A 200 10.96 29.96 -20.09
C GLN A 200 10.59 29.39 -18.71
N ILE A 201 9.30 29.31 -18.36
CA ILE A 201 8.83 28.82 -17.05
C ILE A 201 9.00 27.29 -16.95
N GLU A 202 8.97 26.59 -18.08
CA GLU A 202 9.07 25.12 -18.14
C GLU A 202 10.48 24.58 -17.80
N ARG A 203 11.53 25.43 -17.88
CA ARG A 203 12.94 25.03 -17.67
C ARG A 203 13.42 25.02 -16.21
N ASP A 204 12.65 25.62 -15.29
CA ASP A 204 13.08 25.79 -13.89
C ASP A 204 12.63 24.64 -12.98
N LYS A 205 11.93 23.62 -13.49
CA LYS A 205 11.40 22.49 -12.68
C LYS A 205 12.48 21.43 -12.44
N GLN A 206 12.65 20.98 -11.19
CA GLN A 206 13.55 19.86 -10.90
C GLN A 206 12.85 18.54 -11.21
N MET A 207 13.42 17.76 -12.12
CA MET A 207 12.92 16.42 -12.44
C MET A 207 13.60 15.38 -11.57
N LYS A 208 12.80 14.56 -10.90
CA LYS A 208 13.26 13.37 -10.17
C LYS A 208 12.84 12.11 -10.91
N TYR A 209 13.77 11.17 -11.04
CA TYR A 209 13.54 9.88 -11.69
C TYR A 209 13.34 8.81 -10.63
N VAL A 210 12.11 8.38 -10.40
CA VAL A 210 11.77 7.48 -9.30
C VAL A 210 11.57 6.07 -9.85
N TYR A 211 12.42 5.14 -9.45
CA TYR A 211 12.15 3.72 -9.62
C TYR A 211 11.00 3.33 -8.71
N VAL A 212 9.98 2.65 -9.25
CA VAL A 212 8.84 2.17 -8.48
C VAL A 212 8.47 0.76 -8.90
N ARG A 213 8.39 -0.14 -7.93
CA ARG A 213 7.96 -1.53 -8.16
C ARG A 213 7.01 -2.01 -7.09
N SER A 214 6.01 -2.76 -7.52
CA SER A 214 5.08 -3.49 -6.66
C SER A 214 5.25 -4.99 -6.86
N PHE A 215 5.24 -5.74 -5.78
CA PHE A 215 5.27 -7.19 -5.76
C PHE A 215 3.97 -7.69 -5.15
N GLU A 216 2.97 -7.97 -6.00
CA GLU A 216 1.71 -8.57 -5.57
C GLU A 216 1.95 -10.00 -5.07
N GLY A 217 1.30 -10.37 -3.97
CA GLY A 217 1.48 -11.64 -3.29
C GLY A 217 2.64 -11.69 -2.29
N TRP A 218 3.48 -10.66 -2.26
CA TRP A 218 4.63 -10.55 -1.37
C TRP A 218 4.33 -9.71 -0.11
N GLY A 219 3.04 -9.55 0.24
CA GLY A 219 2.64 -8.89 1.47
C GLY A 219 2.71 -9.81 2.68
N ARG A 220 2.66 -9.25 3.89
CA ARG A 220 2.89 -9.99 5.14
C ARG A 220 1.87 -11.09 5.40
N GLU A 221 0.58 -10.84 5.19
CA GLU A 221 -0.45 -11.87 5.37
C GLU A 221 -0.37 -12.90 4.24
N ARG A 222 -0.22 -12.46 2.98
CA ARG A 222 -0.16 -13.41 1.85
C ARG A 222 1.08 -14.30 1.90
N MET A 223 2.27 -13.78 2.24
CA MET A 223 3.47 -14.62 2.35
C MET A 223 3.36 -15.62 3.50
N PHE A 224 2.66 -15.26 4.57
CA PHE A 224 2.36 -16.21 5.65
C PHE A 224 1.45 -17.34 5.13
N ASP A 225 0.39 -17.01 4.39
CA ASP A 225 -0.49 -18.00 3.76
C ASP A 225 0.27 -18.92 2.78
N VAL A 226 1.14 -18.35 1.92
CA VAL A 226 1.95 -19.14 0.96
C VAL A 226 2.88 -20.09 1.69
N LEU A 227 3.57 -19.63 2.73
CA LEU A 227 4.46 -20.49 3.53
C LEU A 227 3.67 -21.66 4.13
N GLN A 228 2.47 -21.39 4.64
CA GLN A 228 1.57 -22.40 5.17
C GLN A 228 1.11 -23.40 4.09
N GLU A 229 0.72 -22.92 2.90
CA GLU A 229 0.34 -23.74 1.75
C GLU A 229 1.47 -24.69 1.32
N GLU A 230 2.70 -24.18 1.19
CA GLU A 230 3.88 -24.96 0.81
C GLU A 230 4.22 -26.02 1.87
N MET A 231 4.15 -25.65 3.16
CA MET A 231 4.37 -26.60 4.25
C MET A 231 3.35 -27.74 4.23
N VAL A 232 2.06 -27.43 4.01
CA VAL A 232 1.00 -28.43 3.88
C VAL A 232 1.24 -29.32 2.65
N TYR A 233 1.62 -28.74 1.52
CA TYR A 233 1.90 -29.49 0.28
C TYR A 233 3.03 -30.52 0.48
N GLU A 234 4.12 -30.14 1.13
CA GLU A 234 5.23 -31.03 1.48
C GLU A 234 4.80 -32.20 2.36
N ILE A 235 3.91 -31.95 3.33
CA ILE A 235 3.37 -33.00 4.21
C ILE A 235 2.49 -33.97 3.44
N VAL A 236 1.58 -33.45 2.62
CA VAL A 236 0.71 -34.29 1.78
C VAL A 236 1.54 -35.16 0.85
N ASN A 237 2.60 -34.61 0.25
CA ASN A 237 3.51 -35.37 -0.58
C ASN A 237 4.26 -36.45 0.20
N LYS A 238 4.68 -36.19 1.43
CA LYS A 238 5.30 -37.22 2.29
C LYS A 238 4.33 -38.34 2.63
N ILE A 239 3.12 -37.99 3.10
CA ILE A 239 2.07 -38.96 3.42
C ILE A 239 1.72 -39.84 2.21
N ARG A 240 1.65 -39.26 1.00
CA ARG A 240 1.31 -40.02 -0.22
C ARG A 240 2.39 -41.01 -0.64
N ASN A 241 3.65 -40.79 -0.25
CA ASN A 241 4.81 -41.54 -0.74
C ASN A 241 5.48 -42.41 0.34
N ASP A 242 5.05 -42.33 1.59
CA ASP A 242 5.62 -43.04 2.73
C ASP A 242 4.50 -43.58 3.63
N ASP A 243 4.25 -44.89 3.56
CA ASP A 243 3.22 -45.58 4.34
C ASP A 243 3.49 -45.48 5.86
N ASP A 244 4.76 -45.35 6.28
CA ASP A 244 5.16 -45.21 7.68
C ASP A 244 5.00 -43.76 8.21
N ALA A 245 4.82 -42.78 7.32
CA ALA A 245 4.54 -41.40 7.71
C ALA A 245 3.12 -41.19 8.27
N PHE A 246 2.21 -42.12 7.97
CA PHE A 246 0.80 -42.07 8.37
C PHE A 246 0.51 -42.77 9.71
N ASP A 247 1.33 -43.75 10.11
CA ASP A 247 1.13 -44.55 11.32
C ASP A 247 2.40 -44.54 12.18
N GLY A 248 2.66 -43.41 12.85
CA GLY A 248 3.81 -43.32 13.77
C GLY A 248 4.32 -41.94 14.20
N GLY A 249 3.88 -40.82 13.61
CA GLY A 249 4.30 -39.51 14.17
C GLY A 249 3.91 -38.21 13.45
N LEU A 250 3.63 -38.21 12.14
CA LEU A 250 3.44 -36.95 11.37
C LEU A 250 1.98 -36.59 11.11
N ALA A 251 1.11 -37.57 10.87
CA ALA A 251 -0.32 -37.35 10.67
C ALA A 251 -1.16 -38.50 11.23
N ARG A 252 -2.45 -38.25 11.48
CA ARG A 252 -3.44 -39.22 11.96
C ARG A 252 -4.85 -38.87 11.47
N ILE A 253 -5.77 -39.82 11.52
CA ILE A 253 -7.19 -39.57 11.21
C ILE A 253 -7.96 -39.27 12.50
N GLU A 254 -8.62 -38.12 12.57
CA GLU A 254 -9.58 -37.76 13.63
C GLU A 254 -10.88 -37.25 12.99
N ASP A 255 -12.04 -37.76 13.40
CA ASP A 255 -13.36 -37.33 12.93
C ASP A 255 -13.48 -37.19 11.38
N ASN A 256 -12.99 -38.20 10.64
CA ASN A 256 -12.91 -38.22 9.16
C ASN A 256 -12.03 -37.11 8.55
N LYS A 257 -11.07 -36.56 9.29
CA LYS A 257 -10.09 -35.56 8.84
C LYS A 257 -8.66 -36.07 9.04
N ILE A 258 -7.75 -35.69 8.16
CA ILE A 258 -6.32 -35.94 8.32
C ILE A 258 -5.70 -34.80 9.12
N VAL A 259 -5.32 -35.08 10.36
CA VAL A 259 -4.68 -34.15 11.29
C VAL A 259 -3.16 -34.38 11.22
N ALA A 260 -2.41 -33.41 10.72
CA ALA A 260 -0.94 -33.45 10.68
C ALA A 260 -0.34 -32.38 11.59
N VAL A 261 0.61 -32.77 12.43
CA VAL A 261 1.30 -31.88 13.38
C VAL A 261 2.62 -31.43 12.77
N VAL A 262 2.90 -30.12 12.80
CA VAL A 262 4.02 -29.54 12.06
C VAL A 262 4.71 -28.48 12.90
N ASP A 263 6.02 -28.66 13.07
CA ASP A 263 6.89 -27.63 13.64
C ASP A 263 7.04 -26.48 12.64
N HIS A 264 6.37 -25.37 12.90
CA HIS A 264 6.50 -24.17 12.10
C HIS A 264 7.64 -23.28 12.66
N PRO A 265 8.78 -23.14 11.95
CA PRO A 265 9.96 -22.45 12.50
C PRO A 265 9.72 -20.97 12.79
N CYS A 266 8.73 -20.36 12.12
CA CYS A 266 8.35 -18.96 12.31
C CYS A 266 7.16 -18.73 13.27
N ILE A 267 6.58 -19.77 13.87
CA ILE A 267 5.55 -19.61 14.90
C ILE A 267 6.22 -19.69 16.28
N PRO A 268 5.92 -18.78 17.22
CA PRO A 268 6.47 -18.85 18.57
C PRO A 268 6.12 -20.16 19.28
N VAL A 269 7.04 -20.65 20.11
CA VAL A 269 6.83 -21.82 20.97
C VAL A 269 5.61 -21.58 21.87
N GLY A 270 4.73 -22.58 21.97
CA GLY A 270 3.50 -22.51 22.78
C GLY A 270 2.31 -21.82 22.12
N VAL A 271 2.42 -21.43 20.84
CA VAL A 271 1.29 -20.94 20.05
C VAL A 271 0.76 -22.07 19.17
N ASP A 272 -0.51 -22.43 19.38
CA ASP A 272 -1.24 -23.36 18.54
C ASP A 272 -1.89 -22.61 17.38
N ASN A 273 -1.81 -23.15 16.16
CA ASN A 273 -2.48 -22.59 15.00
C ASN A 273 -3.21 -23.70 14.20
N VAL A 274 -4.28 -23.35 13.51
CA VAL A 274 -5.05 -24.32 12.70
C VAL A 274 -5.10 -23.81 11.27
N ILE A 275 -4.64 -24.65 10.32
CA ILE A 275 -4.57 -24.29 8.91
C ILE A 275 -5.68 -25.03 8.16
N PHE A 276 -6.64 -24.29 7.61
CA PHE A 276 -7.72 -24.87 6.82
C PHE A 276 -7.42 -24.74 5.32
N HIS A 277 -7.76 -25.80 4.58
CA HIS A 277 -7.91 -25.90 3.12
C HIS A 277 -6.69 -26.27 2.27
N LEU A 278 -6.56 -27.59 2.04
CA LEU A 278 -6.31 -28.12 0.70
C LEU A 278 -7.25 -29.31 0.46
N GLU A 279 -7.98 -29.31 -0.66
CA GLU A 279 -8.77 -30.47 -1.16
C GLU A 279 -9.81 -31.10 -0.19
N GLY A 280 -10.36 -30.33 0.75
CA GLY A 280 -11.34 -30.86 1.74
C GLY A 280 -10.72 -31.51 2.98
N LEU A 281 -9.40 -31.44 3.13
CA LEU A 281 -8.65 -31.89 4.31
C LEU A 281 -8.46 -30.72 5.30
N THR A 282 -8.49 -31.02 6.60
CA THR A 282 -8.29 -30.05 7.70
C THR A 282 -6.95 -30.31 8.37
N TYR A 283 -5.99 -29.39 8.28
CA TYR A 283 -4.65 -29.55 8.86
C TYR A 283 -4.55 -28.78 10.19
N HIS A 284 -3.81 -29.30 11.17
CA HIS A 284 -3.71 -28.69 12.49
C HIS A 284 -2.25 -28.51 12.89
N THR A 285 -1.71 -27.30 12.83
CA THR A 285 -0.33 -27.04 13.22
C THR A 285 -0.20 -26.85 14.73
N PHE A 286 0.13 -27.93 15.44
CA PHE A 286 0.41 -27.87 16.88
C PHE A 286 1.91 -27.95 17.19
N LEU A 287 2.31 -27.11 18.14
CA LEU A 287 3.48 -27.18 19.04
C LEU A 287 4.83 -27.64 18.46
N ARG A 288 5.73 -26.66 18.33
CA ARG A 288 7.15 -26.88 18.63
C ARG A 288 7.30 -27.13 20.13
N GLN A 289 7.67 -28.36 20.51
CA GLN A 289 8.13 -28.67 21.87
C GLN A 289 9.52 -28.07 22.14
#